data_AF-A0A6I3EUD4-F1
#
_entry.id   AF-A0A6I3EUD4-F1
#
_cell.length_a   1.000
_cell.length_b   1.000
_cell.length_c   1.000
_cell.angle_alpha   90.00
_cell.angle_beta   90.00
_cell.angle_gamma   90.00
#
_symmetry.space_group_name_H-M   'P 1'
#
loop_
_entity.id
_entity.type
_entity.pdbx_description
1 polymer ?
#
loop_
_entity_poly.entity_id
_entity_poly.type
_entity_poly.pdbx_seq_one_letter_code
_entity_poly.pdbx_strand_id
1 'polypeptide(L)'
;MGYRSAARSSRHSEATVGQLTSTPALAWGAATDVGRVRTENEDAFVTEPMIFVVADGMGGHQAGEVASAIAATTLRDRLSEGAPSVDVAEAAVVEANAAIFQAAHHNLDQRGMGTTITAIVVLADEGSGARLAVLNVGDSRTYVLRNGRLRRVTIDHSYVQELVSTGHITEAEARNHPRRNIVTRALGIESNVRVDKFVLPFVRGDRFVLCSDGLVDEVDDEEIAAVLAIHASPQAAAEGLVAAANHNGGRDNVTVVVVDSLEGAAPPPDSSDLELDLAWGETQQPARLIDAEGGAAEIAEPAVPPDALDALAAAPPAAAERRRFTKGMLLFAISLAAIIVLTVTLLLVVGHDSQEAPPTTNTSSSPNTTGG
;
A
#
# COMPACT_ATOMS: atom_id res chain seq x y z
N MET A 1 42.64 -51.86 32.52
CA MET A 1 41.90 -50.76 33.15
C MET A 1 42.52 -49.46 32.62
N GLY A 2 41.94 -48.87 31.59
CA GLY A 2 42.51 -47.73 30.88
C GLY A 2 41.39 -46.94 30.20
N TYR A 3 41.22 -45.70 30.66
CA TYR A 3 40.27 -44.72 30.13
C TYR A 3 40.67 -44.33 28.70
N ARG A 4 39.71 -44.37 27.75
CA ARG A 4 39.79 -43.63 26.49
C ARG A 4 38.50 -42.82 26.31
N SER A 5 38.67 -41.50 26.45
CA SER A 5 37.72 -40.46 26.06
C SER A 5 37.49 -40.52 24.54
N ALA A 6 36.22 -40.59 24.13
CA ALA A 6 35.80 -40.40 22.76
C ALA A 6 35.07 -39.05 22.67
N ALA A 7 35.74 -38.06 22.11
CA ALA A 7 35.17 -36.77 21.78
C ALA A 7 34.11 -36.95 20.68
N ARG A 8 32.85 -36.63 20.99
CA ARG A 8 31.78 -36.45 19.99
C ARG A 8 32.05 -35.14 19.26
N SER A 9 32.53 -35.23 18.02
CA SER A 9 32.52 -34.12 17.08
C SER A 9 31.08 -33.91 16.59
N SER A 10 30.43 -32.88 17.12
CA SER A 10 29.19 -32.33 16.59
C SER A 10 29.51 -31.61 15.27
N ARG A 11 29.12 -32.21 14.15
CA ARG A 11 29.08 -31.49 12.87
C ARG A 11 27.87 -30.58 12.90
N HIS A 12 28.11 -29.30 13.15
CA HIS A 12 27.19 -28.26 12.73
C HIS A 12 27.19 -28.27 11.19
N SER A 13 26.05 -28.62 10.58
CA SER A 13 25.86 -28.37 9.15
C SER A 13 25.59 -26.88 9.00
N GLU A 14 26.61 -26.12 8.62
CA GLU A 14 26.42 -24.78 8.08
C GLU A 14 25.53 -24.91 6.84
N ALA A 15 24.35 -24.30 6.89
CA ALA A 15 23.49 -24.14 5.72
C ALA A 15 24.26 -23.29 4.71
N THR A 16 24.66 -23.91 3.60
CA THR A 16 25.28 -23.18 2.49
C THR A 16 24.18 -22.38 1.82
N VAL A 17 24.28 -21.05 1.88
CA VAL A 17 23.38 -20.14 1.16
C VAL A 17 23.70 -20.31 -0.33
N GLY A 18 22.82 -20.99 -1.05
CA GLY A 18 22.91 -21.18 -2.50
C GLY A 18 22.78 -19.84 -3.23
N GLN A 19 23.85 -19.43 -3.90
CA GLN A 19 23.86 -18.21 -4.70
C GLN A 19 23.39 -18.55 -6.12
N LEU A 20 22.40 -17.81 -6.63
CA LEU A 20 21.94 -17.96 -8.01
C LEU A 20 23.11 -17.78 -8.98
N THR A 21 23.37 -18.78 -9.82
CA THR A 21 24.50 -18.76 -10.75
C THR A 21 24.28 -17.84 -11.96
N SER A 22 23.07 -17.32 -12.15
CA SER A 22 22.74 -16.29 -13.14
C SER A 22 21.38 -15.62 -12.81
N THR A 23 21.30 -14.30 -12.91
CA THR A 23 20.04 -13.54 -12.84
C THR A 23 19.12 -13.94 -13.99
N PRO A 24 17.83 -14.21 -13.74
CA PRO A 24 16.93 -14.61 -14.80
C PRO A 24 16.69 -13.47 -15.80
N ALA A 25 16.45 -13.84 -17.06
CA ALA A 25 16.16 -12.88 -18.12
C ALA A 25 14.74 -12.31 -17.97
N LEU A 26 14.63 -11.17 -17.30
CA LEU A 26 13.41 -10.38 -17.14
C LEU A 26 13.55 -9.03 -17.84
N ALA A 27 12.46 -8.54 -18.42
CA ALA A 27 12.32 -7.13 -18.78
C ALA A 27 11.16 -6.53 -17.98
N TRP A 28 11.25 -5.27 -17.59
CA TRP A 28 10.21 -4.64 -16.78
C TRP A 28 10.03 -3.18 -17.13
N GLY A 29 8.92 -2.63 -16.65
CA GLY A 29 8.61 -1.22 -16.68
C GLY A 29 7.67 -0.87 -15.54
N ALA A 30 7.69 0.40 -15.14
CA ALA A 30 6.85 0.88 -14.06
C ALA A 30 6.36 2.29 -14.34
N ALA A 31 5.16 2.59 -13.86
CA ALA A 31 4.59 3.91 -13.88
C ALA A 31 3.80 4.14 -12.58
N THR A 32 3.88 5.35 -12.05
CA THR A 32 3.08 5.80 -10.91
C THR A 32 2.59 7.21 -11.17
N ASP A 33 1.37 7.53 -10.76
CA ASP A 33 0.78 8.86 -10.87
C ASP A 33 -0.10 9.13 -9.65
N VAL A 34 -0.13 10.39 -9.20
CA VAL A 34 -0.95 10.82 -8.06
C VAL A 34 -2.45 10.65 -8.32
N GLY A 35 -2.84 10.53 -9.59
CA GLY A 35 -4.23 10.53 -10.00
C GLY A 35 -4.70 11.94 -10.37
N ARG A 36 -6.02 12.14 -10.33
CA ARG A 36 -6.69 13.39 -10.63
C ARG A 36 -7.36 14.03 -9.41
N VAL A 37 -7.51 13.27 -8.32
CA VAL A 37 -8.23 13.71 -7.12
C VAL A 37 -7.32 13.87 -5.90
N ARG A 38 -6.37 12.96 -5.68
CA ARG A 38 -5.43 13.03 -4.56
C ARG A 38 -4.42 14.16 -4.76
N THR A 39 -3.84 14.66 -3.67
CA THR A 39 -2.79 15.71 -3.68
C THR A 39 -1.39 15.15 -3.47
N GLU A 40 -1.29 13.98 -2.88
CA GLU A 40 -0.04 13.30 -2.53
C GLU A 40 -0.13 11.85 -3.01
N ASN A 41 1.04 11.28 -3.30
CA ASN A 41 1.15 9.89 -3.73
C ASN A 41 1.63 9.05 -2.53
N GLU A 42 0.74 8.23 -2.01
CA GLU A 42 0.99 7.30 -0.90
C GLU A 42 1.43 5.91 -1.41
N ASP A 43 1.42 5.67 -2.72
CA ASP A 43 1.96 4.45 -3.32
C ASP A 43 3.50 4.45 -3.32
N ALA A 44 4.07 3.26 -3.16
CA ALA A 44 5.48 2.98 -3.36
C ALA A 44 5.69 1.72 -4.21
N PHE A 45 6.79 1.64 -4.94
CA PHE A 45 7.14 0.47 -5.73
C PHE A 45 8.65 0.19 -5.76
N VAL A 46 9.01 -1.05 -6.09
CA VAL A 46 10.39 -1.51 -6.34
C VAL A 46 10.42 -2.27 -7.65
N THR A 47 11.44 -2.03 -8.48
CA THR A 47 11.72 -2.82 -9.67
C THR A 47 13.21 -3.16 -9.75
N GLU A 48 13.56 -4.34 -9.26
CA GLU A 48 14.91 -4.89 -9.32
C GLU A 48 14.88 -6.29 -9.97
N PRO A 49 16.00 -6.78 -10.53
CA PRO A 49 16.01 -8.03 -11.31
C PRO A 49 15.47 -9.27 -10.58
N MET A 50 15.42 -9.23 -9.25
CA MET A 50 15.04 -10.34 -8.39
C MET A 50 13.77 -10.07 -7.59
N ILE A 51 13.28 -8.83 -7.57
CA ILE A 51 12.17 -8.41 -6.75
C ILE A 51 11.41 -7.23 -7.37
N PHE A 52 10.09 -7.38 -7.42
CA PHE A 52 9.13 -6.36 -7.84
C PHE A 52 8.09 -6.20 -6.75
N VAL A 53 7.78 -4.97 -6.37
CA VAL A 53 6.84 -4.66 -5.28
C VAL A 53 5.96 -3.50 -5.69
N VAL A 54 4.68 -3.57 -5.34
CA VAL A 54 3.78 -2.41 -5.25
C VAL A 54 3.17 -2.42 -3.86
N ALA A 55 3.16 -1.26 -3.20
CA ALA A 55 2.60 -1.04 -1.88
C ALA A 55 1.74 0.22 -1.91
N ASP A 56 0.48 0.10 -1.51
CA ASP A 56 -0.49 1.20 -1.48
C ASP A 56 -0.62 1.69 -0.04
N GLY A 57 -0.23 2.93 0.20
CA GLY A 57 -0.20 3.53 1.53
C GLY A 57 -1.59 3.98 1.98
N MET A 58 -2.00 3.54 3.17
CA MET A 58 -3.29 3.91 3.76
C MET A 58 -3.11 4.53 5.14
N GLY A 59 -3.82 5.62 5.41
CA GLY A 59 -3.73 6.34 6.68
C GLY A 59 -4.44 7.69 6.71
N GLY A 60 -4.92 8.20 5.57
CA GLY A 60 -5.51 9.53 5.49
C GLY A 60 -4.44 10.59 5.79
N HIS A 61 -4.69 11.54 6.71
CA HIS A 61 -3.66 12.52 7.12
C HIS A 61 -2.48 11.92 7.93
N GLN A 62 -2.35 10.59 8.01
CA GLN A 62 -1.45 9.90 8.94
C GLN A 62 -0.47 8.95 8.24
N ALA A 63 0.38 9.53 7.39
CA ALA A 63 1.66 8.95 6.95
C ALA A 63 1.58 7.63 6.13
N GLY A 64 0.59 7.48 5.24
CA GLY A 64 0.50 6.30 4.36
C GLY A 64 1.73 6.14 3.46
N GLU A 65 2.29 7.25 2.98
CA GLU A 65 3.54 7.29 2.20
C GLU A 65 4.75 6.77 2.98
N VAL A 66 4.74 6.94 4.31
CA VAL A 66 5.80 6.40 5.17
C VAL A 66 5.64 4.88 5.29
N ALA A 67 4.42 4.40 5.48
CA ALA A 67 4.15 2.97 5.60
C ALA A 67 4.53 2.20 4.32
N SER A 68 4.07 2.67 3.16
CA SER A 68 4.38 2.05 1.86
C SER A 68 5.87 2.08 1.55
N ALA A 69 6.56 3.19 1.85
CA ALA A 69 8.01 3.29 1.70
C ALA A 69 8.77 2.31 2.60
N ILE A 70 8.39 2.17 3.87
CA ILE A 70 9.00 1.20 4.79
C ILE A 70 8.80 -0.22 4.25
N ALA A 71 7.59 -0.57 3.79
CA ALA A 71 7.31 -1.89 3.21
C ALA A 71 8.21 -2.19 2.01
N ALA A 72 8.17 -1.32 1.01
CA ALA A 72 8.92 -1.45 -0.23
C ALA A 72 10.44 -1.56 0.02
N THR A 73 10.99 -0.68 0.85
CA THR A 73 12.43 -0.67 1.14
C THR A 73 12.88 -1.87 1.97
N THR A 74 12.08 -2.32 2.93
CA THR A 74 12.40 -3.52 3.72
C THR A 74 12.50 -4.75 2.83
N LEU A 75 11.55 -4.94 1.92
CA LEU A 75 11.55 -6.07 0.99
C LEU A 75 12.74 -6.00 0.03
N ARG A 76 13.02 -4.83 -0.56
CA ARG A 76 14.20 -4.61 -1.40
C ARG A 76 15.48 -5.00 -0.67
N ASP A 77 15.68 -4.49 0.54
CA ASP A 77 16.93 -4.68 1.29
C ASP A 77 17.13 -6.15 1.71
N ARG A 78 16.04 -6.89 1.91
CA ARG A 78 16.09 -8.31 2.27
C ARG A 78 16.20 -9.26 1.08
N LEU A 79 15.69 -8.86 -0.09
CA LEU A 79 15.42 -9.79 -1.20
C LEU A 79 15.97 -9.31 -2.56
N SER A 80 16.87 -8.32 -2.58
CA SER A 80 17.51 -7.82 -3.81
C SER A 80 18.31 -8.89 -4.57
N GLU A 81 18.76 -9.93 -3.88
CA GLU A 81 19.42 -11.11 -4.46
C GLU A 81 18.44 -12.29 -4.71
N GLY A 82 17.15 -12.06 -4.53
CA GLY A 82 16.11 -13.09 -4.53
C GLY A 82 15.94 -13.75 -3.16
N ALA A 83 15.14 -14.81 -3.11
CA ALA A 83 14.91 -15.56 -1.87
C ALA A 83 15.31 -17.04 -2.02
N PRO A 84 16.00 -17.64 -1.03
CA PRO A 84 16.26 -19.09 -1.03
C PRO A 84 14.99 -19.94 -0.94
N SER A 85 13.91 -19.40 -0.37
CA SER A 85 12.61 -20.06 -0.28
C SER A 85 11.48 -19.05 -0.16
N VAL A 86 10.25 -19.50 -0.39
CA VAL A 86 9.04 -18.68 -0.19
C VAL A 86 8.89 -18.24 1.28
N ASP A 87 9.34 -19.06 2.23
CA ASP A 87 9.26 -18.74 3.66
C ASP A 87 10.22 -17.62 4.06
N VAL A 88 11.40 -17.53 3.39
CA VAL A 88 12.31 -16.38 3.57
C VAL A 88 11.68 -15.11 3.00
N ALA A 89 11.01 -15.21 1.86
CA ALA A 89 10.31 -14.07 1.26
C ALA A 89 9.13 -13.61 2.15
N GLU A 90 8.35 -14.53 2.70
CA GLU A 90 7.29 -14.25 3.68
C GLU A 90 7.84 -13.57 4.95
N ALA A 91 8.97 -14.06 5.47
CA ALA A 91 9.61 -13.47 6.66
C ALA A 91 9.98 -12.00 6.45
N ALA A 92 10.38 -11.60 5.25
CA ALA A 92 10.64 -10.20 4.92
C ALA A 92 9.37 -9.33 4.96
N VAL A 93 8.22 -9.85 4.53
CA VAL A 93 6.93 -9.16 4.66
C VAL A 93 6.51 -9.03 6.14
N VAL A 94 6.73 -10.07 6.94
CA VAL A 94 6.49 -10.02 8.39
C VAL A 94 7.41 -9.01 9.07
N GLU A 95 8.67 -8.90 8.66
CA GLU A 95 9.61 -7.89 9.14
C GLU A 95 9.14 -6.48 8.76
N ALA A 96 8.68 -6.27 7.52
CA ALA A 96 8.10 -5.00 7.08
C ALA A 96 6.89 -4.60 7.95
N ASN A 97 5.98 -5.55 8.24
CA ASN A 97 4.87 -5.32 9.16
C ASN A 97 5.34 -4.82 10.53
N ALA A 98 6.33 -5.51 11.11
CA ALA A 98 6.88 -5.15 12.40
C ALA A 98 7.52 -3.76 12.38
N ALA A 99 8.26 -3.41 11.32
CA ALA A 99 8.89 -2.10 11.17
C ALA A 99 7.85 -0.96 11.12
N ILE A 100 6.78 -1.13 10.32
CA ILE A 100 5.70 -0.15 10.20
C ILE A 100 4.95 -0.03 11.54
N PHE A 101 4.59 -1.16 12.15
CA PHE A 101 3.90 -1.18 13.43
C PHE A 101 4.71 -0.45 14.52
N GLN A 102 6.03 -0.68 14.62
CA GLN A 102 6.87 0.03 15.59
C GLN A 102 6.97 1.52 15.29
N ALA A 103 7.17 1.92 14.03
CA ALA A 103 7.21 3.32 13.64
C ALA A 103 5.92 4.06 14.01
N ALA A 104 4.76 3.44 13.76
CA ALA A 104 3.43 3.98 14.10
C ALA A 104 3.23 4.17 15.61
N HIS A 105 3.89 3.37 16.46
CA HIS A 105 3.80 3.48 17.91
C HIS A 105 4.75 4.53 18.51
N HIS A 106 5.86 4.82 17.83
CA HIS A 106 6.87 5.76 18.30
C HIS A 106 6.62 7.22 17.91
N ASN A 107 5.79 7.48 16.89
CA ASN A 107 5.46 8.82 16.44
C ASN A 107 3.94 9.04 16.43
N LEU A 108 3.47 10.09 17.12
CA LEU A 108 2.04 10.42 17.19
C LEU A 108 1.43 10.72 15.83
N ASP A 109 2.21 11.31 14.92
CA ASP A 109 1.77 11.71 13.58
C ASP A 109 1.69 10.51 12.61
N GLN A 110 2.23 9.34 13.00
CA GLN A 110 2.26 8.11 12.21
C GLN A 110 1.33 7.02 12.78
N ARG A 111 0.55 7.35 13.82
CA ARG A 111 -0.36 6.39 14.43
C ARG A 111 -1.37 5.90 13.39
N GLY A 112 -1.58 4.60 13.34
CA GLY A 112 -2.56 4.01 12.43
C GLY A 112 -2.15 4.00 10.96
N MET A 113 -0.92 4.41 10.61
CA MET A 113 -0.42 4.22 9.25
C MET A 113 -0.36 2.73 8.92
N GLY A 114 -0.72 2.39 7.69
CA GLY A 114 -0.61 1.05 7.17
C GLY A 114 -0.42 1.07 5.67
N THR A 115 -0.21 -0.11 5.10
CA THR A 115 -0.06 -0.23 3.65
C THR A 115 -0.43 -1.63 3.20
N THR A 116 -0.91 -1.76 1.97
CA THR A 116 -0.96 -3.04 1.27
C THR A 116 0.44 -3.45 0.83
N ILE A 117 0.59 -4.68 0.35
CA ILE A 117 1.75 -5.08 -0.43
C ILE A 117 1.37 -6.20 -1.39
N THR A 118 1.81 -6.08 -2.63
CA THR A 118 1.86 -7.20 -3.57
C THR A 118 3.27 -7.26 -4.16
N ALA A 119 3.87 -8.45 -4.20
CA ALA A 119 5.27 -8.60 -4.59
C ALA A 119 5.50 -9.87 -5.41
N ILE A 120 6.42 -9.78 -6.37
CA ILE A 120 7.00 -10.93 -7.09
C ILE A 120 8.47 -11.02 -6.71
N VAL A 121 8.90 -12.20 -6.24
CA VAL A 121 10.27 -12.49 -5.83
C VAL A 121 10.76 -13.73 -6.55
N VAL A 122 11.95 -13.65 -7.15
CA VAL A 122 12.59 -14.82 -7.76
C VAL A 122 13.13 -15.73 -6.65
N LEU A 123 12.74 -17.00 -6.70
CA LEU A 123 13.23 -18.03 -5.80
C LEU A 123 14.45 -18.74 -6.39
N ALA A 124 15.51 -18.81 -5.59
CA ALA A 124 16.70 -19.60 -5.87
C ALA A 124 16.43 -21.07 -5.55
N ASP A 125 16.05 -21.86 -6.54
CA ASP A 125 15.96 -23.32 -6.38
C ASP A 125 17.15 -24.00 -7.05
N GLU A 126 17.97 -24.71 -6.25
CA GLU A 126 19.20 -25.36 -6.70
C GLU A 126 18.98 -26.57 -7.62
N GLY A 127 17.73 -27.04 -7.82
CA GLY A 127 17.47 -28.30 -8.53
C GLY A 127 16.37 -28.27 -9.59
N SER A 128 15.41 -27.33 -9.53
CA SER A 128 14.21 -27.35 -10.38
C SER A 128 14.02 -26.14 -11.29
N GLY A 129 15.03 -25.26 -11.37
CA GLY A 129 14.97 -24.01 -12.13
C GLY A 129 14.36 -22.86 -11.32
N ALA A 130 14.52 -21.63 -11.81
CA ALA A 130 13.96 -20.46 -11.14
C ALA A 130 12.43 -20.61 -10.98
N ARG A 131 11.90 -20.22 -9.82
CA ARG A 131 10.47 -20.07 -9.56
C ARG A 131 10.18 -18.64 -9.14
N LEU A 132 8.91 -18.24 -9.19
CA LEU A 132 8.46 -16.95 -8.69
C LEU A 132 7.59 -17.15 -7.46
N ALA A 133 7.86 -16.42 -6.38
CA ALA A 133 6.93 -16.25 -5.28
C ALA A 133 6.12 -14.98 -5.51
N VAL A 134 4.79 -15.09 -5.43
CA VAL A 134 3.90 -13.94 -5.30
C VAL A 134 3.46 -13.85 -3.84
N LEU A 135 3.62 -12.68 -3.23
CA LEU A 135 3.21 -12.42 -1.84
C LEU A 135 2.17 -11.29 -1.83
N ASN A 136 1.13 -11.43 -1.01
CA ASN A 136 0.06 -10.44 -0.96
C ASN A 136 -0.49 -10.19 0.46
N VAL A 137 -0.68 -8.91 0.80
CA VAL A 137 -1.45 -8.40 1.94
C VAL A 137 -2.20 -7.17 1.46
N GLY A 138 -3.51 -7.06 1.72
CA GLY A 138 -4.35 -6.01 1.14
C GLY A 138 -4.99 -6.39 -0.19
N ASP A 139 -5.43 -5.37 -0.92
CA ASP A 139 -6.23 -5.44 -2.15
C ASP A 139 -5.52 -4.89 -3.39
N SER A 140 -4.25 -4.50 -3.27
CA SER A 140 -3.35 -4.47 -4.42
C SER A 140 -3.25 -5.86 -5.06
N ARG A 141 -3.02 -5.91 -6.37
CA ARG A 141 -3.18 -7.15 -7.15
C ARG A 141 -1.96 -7.50 -7.97
N THR A 142 -1.76 -8.81 -8.12
CA THR A 142 -0.87 -9.37 -9.15
C THR A 142 -1.69 -10.16 -10.16
N TYR A 143 -1.43 -9.92 -11.44
CA TYR A 143 -1.98 -10.65 -12.58
C TYR A 143 -0.87 -11.35 -13.37
N VAL A 144 -1.25 -12.40 -14.11
CA VAL A 144 -0.43 -13.00 -15.17
C VAL A 144 -1.22 -13.03 -16.47
N LEU A 145 -0.61 -12.53 -17.54
CA LEU A 145 -1.06 -12.66 -18.91
C LEU A 145 -0.23 -13.76 -19.58
N ARG A 146 -0.90 -14.83 -20.01
CA ARG A 146 -0.30 -15.94 -20.74
C ARG A 146 -1.19 -16.32 -21.91
N ASN A 147 -0.60 -16.45 -23.10
CA ASN A 147 -1.31 -16.78 -24.35
C ASN A 147 -2.56 -15.91 -24.58
N GLY A 148 -2.47 -14.61 -24.27
CA GLY A 148 -3.57 -13.66 -24.42
C GLY A 148 -4.67 -13.74 -23.37
N ARG A 149 -4.55 -14.58 -22.34
CA ARG A 149 -5.49 -14.68 -21.23
C ARG A 149 -4.92 -14.05 -19.97
N LEU A 150 -5.57 -13.00 -19.49
CA LEU A 150 -5.25 -12.36 -18.22
C LEU A 150 -5.91 -13.13 -17.07
N ARG A 151 -5.16 -13.37 -16.00
CA ARG A 151 -5.67 -14.01 -14.79
C ARG A 151 -5.13 -13.31 -13.56
N ARG A 152 -6.02 -13.01 -12.62
CA ARG A 152 -5.64 -12.55 -11.28
C ARG A 152 -5.00 -13.71 -10.51
N VAL A 153 -3.83 -13.49 -9.92
CA VAL A 153 -3.11 -14.46 -9.08
C VAL A 153 -3.51 -14.29 -7.62
N THR A 154 -3.64 -13.05 -7.16
CA THR A 154 -3.94 -12.71 -5.77
C THR A 154 -5.44 -12.69 -5.50
N ILE A 155 -5.79 -12.80 -4.22
CA ILE A 155 -7.16 -12.59 -3.73
C ILE A 155 -7.12 -11.36 -2.83
N ASP A 156 -8.02 -10.42 -3.09
CA ASP A 156 -8.04 -9.16 -2.34
C ASP A 156 -8.43 -9.43 -0.87
N HIS A 157 -7.73 -8.77 0.04
CA HIS A 157 -8.15 -8.71 1.44
C HIS A 157 -9.07 -7.52 1.65
N SER A 158 -10.29 -7.63 1.12
CA SER A 158 -11.31 -6.57 1.22
C SER A 158 -12.67 -7.12 1.64
N TYR A 159 -13.49 -6.26 2.23
CA TYR A 159 -14.84 -6.62 2.68
C TYR A 159 -15.71 -7.14 1.53
N VAL A 160 -15.58 -6.51 0.36
CA VAL A 160 -16.35 -6.94 -0.83
C VAL A 160 -15.86 -8.27 -1.38
N GLN A 161 -14.56 -8.57 -1.31
CA GLN A 161 -14.04 -9.87 -1.72
C GLN A 161 -14.53 -10.99 -0.79
N GLU A 162 -14.70 -10.73 0.51
CA GLU A 162 -15.31 -11.68 1.45
C GLU A 162 -16.78 -11.98 1.09
N LEU A 163 -17.55 -10.95 0.72
CA LEU A 163 -18.94 -11.11 0.26
C LEU A 163 -19.03 -11.90 -1.06
N VAL A 164 -18.12 -11.66 -1.99
CA VAL A 164 -18.03 -12.42 -3.25
C VAL A 164 -17.70 -13.88 -2.97
N SER A 165 -16.66 -14.14 -2.16
CA SER A 165 -16.19 -15.50 -1.84
C SER A 165 -17.25 -16.34 -1.11
N THR A 166 -18.18 -15.69 -0.41
CA THR A 166 -19.30 -16.34 0.30
C THR A 166 -20.61 -16.33 -0.51
N GLY A 167 -20.60 -15.81 -1.74
CA GLY A 167 -21.75 -15.81 -2.65
C GLY A 167 -22.85 -14.80 -2.31
N HIS A 168 -22.57 -13.82 -1.45
CA HIS A 168 -23.55 -12.78 -1.08
C HIS A 168 -23.72 -11.72 -2.18
N ILE A 169 -22.67 -11.44 -2.95
CA ILE A 169 -22.67 -10.53 -4.09
C ILE A 169 -21.84 -11.11 -5.24
N THR A 170 -22.09 -10.64 -6.45
CA THR A 170 -21.28 -10.91 -7.64
C THR A 170 -20.06 -9.97 -7.72
N GLU A 171 -19.06 -10.31 -8.54
CA GLU A 171 -17.92 -9.42 -8.81
C GLU A 171 -18.35 -8.08 -9.41
N ALA A 172 -19.39 -8.07 -10.25
CA ALA A 172 -19.93 -6.85 -10.84
C ALA A 172 -20.60 -5.94 -9.78
N GLU A 173 -21.27 -6.53 -8.79
CA GLU A 173 -21.85 -5.79 -7.66
C GLU A 173 -20.76 -5.27 -6.71
N ALA A 174 -19.68 -6.03 -6.49
CA ALA A 174 -18.55 -5.63 -5.65
C ALA A 174 -17.92 -4.31 -6.12
N ARG A 175 -17.75 -4.13 -7.44
CA ARG A 175 -17.18 -2.90 -8.04
C ARG A 175 -17.96 -1.63 -7.68
N ASN A 176 -19.27 -1.73 -7.51
CA ASN A 176 -20.14 -0.59 -7.21
C ASN A 176 -20.59 -0.55 -5.74
N HIS A 177 -20.06 -1.44 -4.90
CA HIS A 177 -20.49 -1.57 -3.53
C HIS A 177 -20.05 -0.35 -2.69
N PRO A 178 -20.92 0.19 -1.80
CA PRO A 178 -20.60 1.39 -1.00
C PRO A 178 -19.44 1.21 -0.03
N ARG A 179 -19.04 -0.05 0.23
CA ARG A 179 -17.93 -0.43 1.12
C ARG A 179 -16.77 -1.09 0.38
N ARG A 180 -16.59 -0.82 -0.91
CA ARG A 180 -15.52 -1.45 -1.70
C ARG A 180 -14.11 -1.09 -1.21
N ASN A 181 -13.92 0.14 -0.72
CA ASN A 181 -12.64 0.63 -0.18
C ASN A 181 -12.31 0.13 1.25
N ILE A 182 -13.00 -0.88 1.77
CA ILE A 182 -12.70 -1.43 3.11
C ILE A 182 -11.74 -2.60 2.96
N VAL A 183 -10.47 -2.34 3.25
CA VAL A 183 -9.40 -3.35 3.35
C VAL A 183 -9.54 -4.10 4.69
N THR A 184 -9.51 -5.43 4.66
CA THR A 184 -9.61 -6.31 5.84
C THR A 184 -8.26 -6.80 6.35
N ARG A 185 -7.18 -6.62 5.58
CA ARG A 185 -5.80 -6.92 6.03
C ARG A 185 -4.80 -5.96 5.41
N ALA A 186 -3.93 -5.38 6.23
CA ALA A 186 -2.85 -4.50 5.80
C ALA A 186 -1.65 -4.62 6.74
N LEU A 187 -0.48 -4.19 6.27
CA LEU A 187 0.72 -4.11 7.10
C LEU A 187 0.63 -2.90 8.04
N GLY A 188 1.21 -3.03 9.24
CA GLY A 188 1.37 -1.93 10.20
C GLY A 188 0.18 -1.71 11.14
N ILE A 189 -0.98 -2.27 10.84
CA ILE A 189 -2.20 -2.11 11.66
C ILE A 189 -2.16 -3.03 12.90
N GLU A 190 -1.80 -4.29 12.70
CA GLU A 190 -1.67 -5.28 13.77
C GLU A 190 -0.21 -5.72 13.92
N SER A 191 0.17 -6.19 15.11
CA SER A 191 1.55 -6.61 15.40
C SER A 191 1.94 -7.90 14.67
N ASN A 192 0.95 -8.69 14.27
CA ASN A 192 1.08 -9.86 13.42
C ASN A 192 0.32 -9.65 12.11
N VAL A 193 0.74 -10.34 11.05
CA VAL A 193 0.04 -10.32 9.77
C VAL A 193 0.11 -11.70 9.14
N ARG A 194 -0.98 -12.12 8.49
CA ARG A 194 -1.00 -13.30 7.64
C ARG A 194 -0.68 -12.89 6.20
N VAL A 195 0.34 -13.50 5.62
CA VAL A 195 0.74 -13.25 4.23
C VAL A 195 0.18 -14.35 3.35
N ASP A 196 -0.53 -13.98 2.29
CA ASP A 196 -0.93 -14.94 1.26
C ASP A 196 0.25 -15.12 0.30
N LYS A 197 0.61 -16.37 -0.01
CA LYS A 197 1.78 -16.71 -0.82
C LYS A 197 1.45 -17.71 -1.92
N PHE A 198 1.97 -17.47 -3.12
CA PHE A 198 1.77 -18.31 -4.30
C PHE A 198 3.12 -18.61 -4.93
N VAL A 199 3.38 -19.86 -5.32
CA VAL A 199 4.61 -20.24 -6.01
C VAL A 199 4.27 -20.60 -7.44
N LEU A 200 4.81 -19.83 -8.39
CA LEU A 200 4.56 -19.97 -9.81
C LEU A 200 5.79 -20.53 -10.53
N PRO A 201 5.60 -21.35 -11.58
CA PRO A 201 6.69 -21.73 -12.47
C PRO A 201 7.17 -20.50 -13.26
N PHE A 202 8.46 -20.44 -13.53
CA PHE A 202 9.03 -19.44 -14.41
C PHE A 202 8.80 -19.87 -15.87
N VAL A 203 7.84 -19.24 -16.55
CA VAL A 203 7.42 -19.60 -17.91
C VAL A 203 7.76 -18.47 -18.88
N ARG A 204 8.36 -18.84 -20.01
CA ARG A 204 8.77 -17.87 -21.03
C ARG A 204 7.55 -17.29 -21.73
N GLY A 205 7.51 -15.97 -21.83
CA GLY A 205 6.44 -15.21 -22.48
C GLY A 205 5.32 -14.79 -21.52
N ASP A 206 5.40 -15.18 -20.24
CA ASP A 206 4.52 -14.61 -19.22
C ASP A 206 4.76 -13.13 -19.07
N ARG A 207 3.67 -12.38 -18.94
CA ARG A 207 3.67 -10.98 -18.54
C ARG A 207 2.91 -10.82 -17.24
N PHE A 208 3.60 -10.39 -16.20
CA PHE A 208 3.00 -10.11 -14.91
C PHE A 208 2.66 -8.62 -14.80
N VAL A 209 1.60 -8.32 -14.05
CA VAL A 209 1.23 -6.96 -13.68
C VAL A 209 1.01 -6.92 -12.18
N LEU A 210 1.77 -6.08 -11.48
CA LEU A 210 1.51 -5.71 -10.09
C LEU A 210 0.89 -4.31 -10.10
N CYS A 211 -0.18 -4.08 -9.34
CA CYS A 211 -0.82 -2.77 -9.29
C CYS A 211 -1.48 -2.46 -7.94
N SER A 212 -1.56 -1.17 -7.61
CA SER A 212 -2.44 -0.65 -6.55
C SER A 212 -3.91 -0.70 -6.98
N ASP A 213 -4.82 -0.41 -6.05
CA ASP A 213 -6.25 -0.46 -6.33
C ASP A 213 -6.68 0.61 -7.34
N GLY A 214 -5.96 1.75 -7.41
CA GLY A 214 -6.23 2.84 -8.33
C GLY A 214 -6.18 2.48 -9.82
N LEU A 215 -5.59 1.33 -10.19
CA LEU A 215 -5.78 0.75 -11.52
C LEU A 215 -7.13 0.04 -11.63
N VAL A 216 -7.38 -0.94 -10.78
CA VAL A 216 -8.49 -1.89 -10.92
C VAL A 216 -9.85 -1.35 -10.47
N ASP A 217 -9.85 -0.23 -9.76
CA ASP A 217 -11.04 0.57 -9.46
C ASP A 217 -11.51 1.42 -10.66
N GLU A 218 -10.66 1.62 -11.66
CA GLU A 218 -10.91 2.48 -12.83
C GLU A 218 -10.89 1.72 -14.16
N VAL A 219 -10.19 0.59 -14.22
CA VAL A 219 -9.94 -0.19 -15.44
C VAL A 219 -10.32 -1.64 -15.17
N ASP A 220 -11.21 -2.21 -15.98
CA ASP A 220 -11.61 -3.61 -15.86
C ASP A 220 -10.56 -4.57 -16.44
N ASP A 221 -10.70 -5.86 -16.14
CA ASP A 221 -9.72 -6.88 -16.51
C ASP A 221 -9.63 -7.04 -18.05
N GLU A 222 -10.74 -6.84 -18.77
CA GLU A 222 -10.79 -6.83 -20.22
C GLU A 222 -9.98 -5.68 -20.84
N GLU A 223 -10.13 -4.46 -20.30
CA GLU A 223 -9.36 -3.29 -20.73
C GLU A 223 -7.87 -3.44 -20.37
N ILE A 224 -7.55 -3.96 -19.17
CA ILE A 224 -6.16 -4.28 -18.80
C ILE A 224 -5.56 -5.23 -19.84
N ALA A 225 -6.23 -6.33 -20.16
CA ALA A 225 -5.75 -7.29 -21.16
C ALA A 225 -5.55 -6.65 -22.54
N ALA A 226 -6.45 -5.76 -22.95
CA ALA A 226 -6.35 -5.05 -24.23
C ALA A 226 -5.12 -4.10 -24.26
N VAL A 227 -4.88 -3.32 -23.21
CA VAL A 227 -3.72 -2.43 -23.11
C VAL A 227 -2.42 -3.25 -23.16
N LEU A 228 -2.35 -4.35 -22.42
CA LEU A 228 -1.18 -5.23 -22.42
C LEU A 228 -0.91 -5.87 -23.80
N ALA A 229 -1.95 -6.15 -24.58
CA ALA A 229 -1.83 -6.72 -25.93
C ALA A 229 -1.36 -5.68 -26.96
N ILE A 230 -1.71 -4.40 -26.79
CA ILE A 230 -1.30 -3.31 -27.70
C ILE A 230 0.17 -2.94 -27.49
N HIS A 231 0.63 -2.90 -26.24
CA HIS A 231 1.96 -2.41 -25.91
C HIS A 231 2.97 -3.55 -25.75
N ALA A 232 3.87 -3.71 -26.73
CA ALA A 232 4.92 -4.74 -26.66
C ALA A 232 5.95 -4.49 -25.56
N SER A 233 6.30 -3.23 -25.27
CA SER A 233 7.25 -2.88 -24.20
C SER A 233 6.56 -2.87 -22.83
N PRO A 234 7.17 -3.45 -21.77
CA PRO A 234 6.59 -3.43 -20.43
C PRO A 234 6.48 -2.01 -19.87
N GLN A 235 7.42 -1.10 -20.21
CA GLN A 235 7.34 0.31 -19.82
C GLN A 235 6.14 1.01 -20.46
N ALA A 236 5.97 0.86 -21.78
CA ALA A 236 4.83 1.44 -22.48
C ALA A 236 3.49 0.86 -22.00
N ALA A 237 3.47 -0.42 -21.61
CA ALA A 237 2.29 -1.06 -21.02
C ALA A 237 1.94 -0.47 -19.64
N ALA A 238 2.92 -0.28 -18.76
CA ALA A 238 2.72 0.33 -17.45
C ALA A 238 2.18 1.78 -17.59
N GLU A 239 2.79 2.57 -18.47
CA GLU A 239 2.34 3.94 -18.78
C GLU A 239 0.93 3.96 -19.38
N GLY A 240 0.63 3.03 -20.29
CA GLY A 240 -0.69 2.88 -20.89
C GLY A 240 -1.78 2.55 -19.87
N LEU A 241 -1.49 1.67 -18.91
CA LEU A 241 -2.42 1.31 -17.84
C LEU A 241 -2.68 2.48 -16.88
N VAL A 242 -1.62 3.19 -16.46
CA VAL A 242 -1.76 4.41 -15.64
C VAL A 242 -2.55 5.49 -16.38
N ALA A 243 -2.32 5.66 -17.69
CA ALA A 243 -3.06 6.62 -18.50
C ALA A 243 -4.55 6.24 -18.62
N ALA A 244 -4.87 4.96 -18.81
CA ALA A 244 -6.24 4.46 -18.85
C ALA A 244 -6.98 4.72 -17.53
N ALA A 245 -6.38 4.38 -16.38
CA ALA A 245 -6.95 4.65 -15.06
C ALA A 245 -7.25 6.14 -14.85
N ASN A 246 -6.30 6.99 -15.23
CA ASN A 246 -6.44 8.45 -15.15
C ASN A 246 -7.49 9.02 -16.11
N HIS A 247 -7.73 8.38 -17.26
CA HIS A 247 -8.80 8.77 -18.18
C HIS A 247 -10.18 8.35 -17.68
N ASN A 248 -10.27 7.21 -16.99
CA ASN A 248 -11.53 6.67 -16.47
C ASN A 248 -11.98 7.31 -15.13
N GLY A 249 -11.07 8.03 -14.46
CA GLY A 249 -11.43 8.89 -13.34
C GLY A 249 -10.23 9.38 -12.54
N GLY A 250 -9.20 8.54 -12.40
CA GLY A 250 -8.02 8.82 -11.57
C GLY A 250 -8.39 9.24 -10.15
N ARG A 251 -9.34 8.53 -9.53
CA ARG A 251 -9.82 8.88 -8.18
C ARG A 251 -8.78 8.62 -7.09
N ASP A 252 -7.81 7.77 -7.36
CA ASP A 252 -6.74 7.42 -6.43
C ASP A 252 -5.34 7.54 -7.03
N ASN A 253 -4.33 7.35 -6.20
CA ASN A 253 -2.98 7.04 -6.65
C ASN A 253 -3.01 5.76 -7.48
N VAL A 254 -2.24 5.72 -8.56
CA VAL A 254 -2.18 4.55 -9.44
C VAL A 254 -0.74 4.20 -9.70
N THR A 255 -0.37 2.98 -9.34
CA THR A 255 0.97 2.45 -9.54
C THR A 255 0.88 1.09 -10.21
N VAL A 256 1.68 0.92 -11.27
CA VAL A 256 1.69 -0.29 -12.08
C VAL A 256 3.12 -0.69 -12.37
N VAL A 257 3.45 -1.96 -12.12
CA VAL A 257 4.71 -2.60 -12.52
C VAL A 257 4.39 -3.75 -13.47
N VAL A 258 4.98 -3.74 -14.65
CA VAL A 258 4.85 -4.81 -15.65
C VAL A 258 6.16 -5.55 -15.76
N VAL A 259 6.13 -6.89 -15.71
CA VAL A 259 7.30 -7.75 -15.75
C VAL A 259 7.13 -8.84 -16.80
N ASP A 260 8.01 -8.86 -17.79
CA ASP A 260 8.06 -9.86 -18.85
C ASP A 260 9.10 -10.92 -18.56
N SER A 261 8.68 -12.18 -18.61
CA SER A 261 9.56 -13.34 -18.53
C SER A 261 10.13 -13.69 -19.90
N LEU A 262 11.43 -13.48 -20.11
CA LEU A 262 12.10 -13.74 -21.39
C LEU A 262 12.70 -15.14 -21.50
N GLU A 263 12.72 -15.89 -20.39
CA GLU A 263 13.21 -17.26 -20.30
C GLU A 263 12.28 -18.16 -19.47
N GLY A 264 12.69 -19.40 -19.23
CA GLY A 264 11.92 -20.36 -18.44
C GLY A 264 11.36 -21.52 -19.26
N ALA A 265 10.44 -22.25 -18.64
CA ALA A 265 9.75 -23.36 -19.29
C ALA A 265 8.98 -22.88 -20.53
N ALA A 266 8.80 -23.77 -21.51
CA ALA A 266 7.93 -23.47 -22.64
C ALA A 266 6.49 -23.25 -22.12
N PRO A 267 5.76 -22.27 -22.69
CA PRO A 267 4.37 -22.07 -22.32
C PRO A 267 3.57 -23.35 -22.63
N PRO A 268 2.66 -23.77 -21.75
CA PRO A 268 1.81 -24.90 -22.04
C PRO A 268 0.89 -24.57 -23.23
N PRO A 269 0.43 -25.59 -23.98
CA PRO A 269 -0.48 -25.39 -25.11
C PRO A 269 -1.80 -24.75 -24.65
N ASP A 270 -2.46 -23.98 -25.52
CA ASP A 270 -3.67 -23.19 -25.24
C ASP A 270 -4.85 -23.97 -24.62
N SER A 271 -4.81 -25.29 -24.63
CA SER A 271 -5.82 -26.18 -24.06
C SER A 271 -5.64 -26.49 -22.57
N SER A 272 -4.51 -26.15 -21.95
CA SER A 272 -4.42 -26.23 -20.49
C SER A 272 -5.03 -24.96 -19.93
N ASP A 273 -6.16 -25.10 -19.24
CA ASP A 273 -6.47 -24.14 -18.19
C ASP A 273 -5.21 -24.04 -17.33
N LEU A 274 -4.74 -22.83 -17.09
CA LEU A 274 -3.75 -22.60 -16.04
C LEU A 274 -4.41 -23.08 -14.74
N GLU A 275 -4.41 -24.36 -14.42
CA GLU A 275 -4.38 -24.75 -13.03
C GLU A 275 -3.06 -24.16 -12.54
N LEU A 276 -3.13 -22.90 -12.11
CA LEU A 276 -2.29 -22.42 -11.03
C LEU A 276 -2.57 -23.46 -9.97
N ASP A 277 -1.71 -24.48 -9.93
CA ASP A 277 -1.68 -25.48 -8.89
C ASP A 277 -1.22 -24.67 -7.68
N LEU A 278 -2.20 -23.96 -7.11
CA LEU A 278 -2.08 -23.17 -5.91
C LEU A 278 -1.66 -24.24 -4.91
N ALA A 279 -0.37 -24.32 -4.62
CA ALA A 279 0.12 -25.07 -3.49
C ALA A 279 -0.38 -24.31 -2.26
N TRP A 280 -1.69 -24.44 -1.98
CA TRP A 280 -2.28 -24.15 -0.69
C TRP A 280 -1.43 -24.98 0.27
N GLY A 281 -0.57 -24.33 1.05
CA GLY A 281 -0.07 -24.96 2.26
C GLY A 281 -1.30 -25.54 2.97
N GLU A 282 -1.23 -26.81 3.36
CA GLU A 282 -2.34 -27.67 3.79
C GLU A 282 -3.27 -27.04 4.85
N THR A 283 -4.10 -26.05 4.49
CA THR A 283 -5.14 -25.45 5.33
C THR A 283 -5.97 -24.46 4.51
N GLN A 284 -6.69 -24.93 3.49
CA GLN A 284 -8.09 -24.53 3.21
C GLN A 284 -8.60 -25.29 1.98
N GLN A 285 -9.84 -25.80 2.10
CA GLN A 285 -10.51 -26.53 1.03
C GLN A 285 -10.64 -25.65 -0.22
N PRO A 286 -10.42 -26.19 -1.44
CA PRO A 286 -10.65 -25.43 -2.65
C PRO A 286 -12.13 -25.06 -2.76
N ALA A 287 -12.40 -23.80 -3.12
CA ALA A 287 -13.70 -23.37 -3.60
C ALA A 287 -14.08 -24.27 -4.79
N ARG A 288 -15.24 -24.92 -4.69
CA ARG A 288 -15.74 -25.82 -5.73
C ARG A 288 -15.91 -25.07 -7.04
N LEU A 289 -15.36 -25.66 -8.11
CA LEU A 289 -15.77 -25.40 -9.48
C LEU A 289 -17.30 -25.56 -9.58
N ILE A 290 -17.99 -24.52 -10.05
CA ILE A 290 -19.39 -24.61 -10.44
C ILE A 290 -19.41 -25.27 -11.82
N ASP A 291 -19.64 -26.58 -11.86
CA ASP A 291 -20.08 -27.26 -13.07
C ASP A 291 -21.53 -26.87 -13.33
N ALA A 292 -21.75 -26.18 -14.45
CA ALA A 292 -23.05 -25.75 -14.90
C ALA A 292 -23.85 -26.89 -15.53
N GLU A 293 -24.18 -27.96 -14.80
CA GLU A 293 -25.26 -28.90 -15.20
C GLU A 293 -25.97 -29.53 -13.98
N GLY A 294 -27.22 -29.10 -13.77
CA GLY A 294 -28.34 -29.94 -13.34
C GLY A 294 -28.37 -30.51 -11.91
N GLY A 295 -29.30 -30.01 -11.10
CA GLY A 295 -29.93 -30.81 -10.03
C GLY A 295 -30.24 -30.04 -8.75
N ALA A 296 -31.51 -29.68 -8.56
CA ALA A 296 -32.02 -29.14 -7.30
C ALA A 296 -31.80 -30.12 -6.16
N ALA A 297 -31.05 -29.71 -5.13
CA ALA A 297 -31.01 -30.35 -3.83
C ALA A 297 -31.16 -29.27 -2.75
N GLU A 298 -32.25 -29.38 -2.00
CA GLU A 298 -32.60 -28.62 -0.80
C GLU A 298 -31.43 -28.62 0.20
N ILE A 299 -30.96 -27.43 0.61
CA ILE A 299 -29.98 -27.28 1.69
C ILE A 299 -30.70 -26.69 2.89
N ALA A 300 -30.70 -27.45 3.99
CA ALA A 300 -31.19 -27.00 5.29
C ALA A 300 -30.31 -25.86 5.84
N GLU A 301 -30.95 -24.79 6.31
CA GLU A 301 -30.30 -23.65 6.97
C GLU A 301 -29.57 -24.08 8.27
N PRO A 302 -28.30 -23.70 8.48
CA PRO A 302 -27.73 -23.69 9.82
C PRO A 302 -28.18 -22.42 10.56
N ALA A 303 -28.83 -22.62 11.71
CA ALA A 303 -29.26 -21.55 12.59
C ALA A 303 -28.06 -20.81 13.20
N VAL A 304 -27.90 -19.52 12.85
CA VAL A 304 -27.03 -18.58 13.57
C VAL A 304 -27.88 -17.91 14.66
N PRO A 305 -27.42 -17.83 15.93
CA PRO A 305 -28.16 -17.17 17.00
C PRO A 305 -28.37 -15.67 16.69
N PRO A 306 -29.55 -15.08 16.98
CA PRO A 306 -29.89 -13.72 16.54
C PRO A 306 -29.01 -12.60 17.14
N ASP A 307 -28.21 -12.89 18.16
CA ASP A 307 -27.63 -11.83 19.01
C ASP A 307 -26.15 -11.52 18.70
N ALA A 308 -25.54 -12.15 17.70
CA ALA A 308 -24.13 -11.92 17.34
C ALA A 308 -23.91 -10.82 16.28
N LEU A 309 -24.96 -10.37 15.58
CA LEU A 309 -24.89 -9.36 14.52
C LEU A 309 -25.23 -7.94 15.01
N ASP A 310 -25.97 -7.80 16.12
CA ASP A 310 -26.35 -6.48 16.66
C ASP A 310 -25.21 -5.80 17.44
N ALA A 311 -24.20 -6.54 17.90
CA ALA A 311 -23.08 -5.98 18.65
C ALA A 311 -22.04 -5.23 17.79
N LEU A 312 -21.97 -5.52 16.48
CA LEU A 312 -21.17 -4.74 15.51
C LEU A 312 -21.97 -3.61 14.84
N ALA A 313 -23.30 -3.62 14.95
CA ALA A 313 -24.19 -2.61 14.36
C ALA A 313 -24.43 -1.38 15.26
N ALA A 314 -23.91 -1.37 16.50
CA ALA A 314 -24.14 -0.32 17.50
C ALA A 314 -23.04 0.75 17.58
N ALA A 315 -22.33 1.05 16.49
CA ALA A 315 -21.60 2.32 16.37
C ALA A 315 -22.51 3.33 15.66
N PRO A 316 -22.82 4.49 16.26
CA PRO A 316 -23.71 5.46 15.61
C PRO A 316 -23.10 5.96 14.30
N PRO A 317 -23.91 6.22 13.27
CA PRO A 317 -23.42 6.75 12.00
C PRO A 317 -22.82 8.15 12.23
N ALA A 318 -21.55 8.32 11.88
CA ALA A 318 -20.94 9.63 11.78
C ALA A 318 -21.49 10.33 10.53
N ALA A 319 -22.67 10.94 10.65
CA ALA A 319 -23.21 11.85 9.66
C ALA A 319 -23.87 13.07 10.31
N ALA A 320 -23.37 14.24 9.91
CA ALA A 320 -24.01 15.56 9.93
C ALA A 320 -24.08 16.35 11.25
N GLU A 321 -22.92 16.84 11.72
CA GLU A 321 -22.85 18.17 12.34
C GLU A 321 -22.07 19.16 11.45
N ARG A 322 -22.67 19.51 10.31
CA ARG A 322 -22.33 20.75 9.58
C ARG A 322 -23.54 21.67 9.57
N ARG A 323 -23.70 22.45 10.65
CA ARG A 323 -24.26 23.82 10.66
C ARG A 323 -24.31 24.36 12.09
N ARG A 324 -23.17 24.80 12.62
CA ARG A 324 -23.11 25.78 13.73
C ARG A 324 -21.76 26.51 13.92
N PHE A 325 -20.77 26.27 13.06
CA PHE A 325 -19.39 26.77 13.27
C PHE A 325 -18.94 27.94 12.38
N THR A 326 -19.85 28.68 11.72
CA THR A 326 -19.47 29.88 10.92
C THR A 326 -19.84 31.21 11.55
N LYS A 327 -20.69 31.25 12.58
CA LYS A 327 -21.03 32.51 13.28
C LYS A 327 -20.04 32.85 14.40
N GLY A 328 -19.53 31.85 15.13
CA GLY A 328 -18.57 32.06 16.21
C GLY A 328 -17.19 32.53 15.72
N MET A 329 -16.70 31.96 14.63
CA MET A 329 -15.40 32.35 14.05
C MET A 329 -15.45 33.72 13.36
N LEU A 330 -16.59 34.07 12.73
CA LEU A 330 -16.80 35.41 12.17
C LEU A 330 -16.94 36.47 13.27
N LEU A 331 -17.67 36.17 14.35
CA LEU A 331 -17.75 37.07 15.51
C LEU A 331 -16.38 37.21 16.20
N PHE A 332 -15.60 36.14 16.34
CA PHE A 332 -14.26 36.19 16.90
C PHE A 332 -13.30 37.03 16.03
N ALA A 333 -13.36 36.86 14.70
CA ALA A 333 -12.58 37.66 13.75
C ALA A 333 -12.96 39.16 13.79
N ILE A 334 -14.25 39.48 13.92
CA ILE A 334 -14.73 40.87 14.06
C ILE A 334 -14.28 41.47 15.40
N SER A 335 -14.35 40.72 16.50
CA SER A 335 -13.85 41.17 17.81
C SER A 335 -12.35 41.44 17.78
N LEU A 336 -11.58 40.56 17.15
CA LEU A 336 -10.12 40.71 17.03
C LEU A 336 -9.75 41.92 16.19
N ALA A 337 -10.44 42.15 15.06
CA ALA A 337 -10.26 43.33 14.24
C ALA A 337 -10.62 44.63 14.98
N ALA A 338 -11.70 44.62 15.77
CA ALA A 338 -12.10 45.78 16.59
C ALA A 338 -11.06 46.09 17.69
N ILE A 339 -10.48 45.07 18.32
CA ILE A 339 -9.42 45.24 19.33
C ILE A 339 -8.16 45.82 18.70
N ILE A 340 -7.78 45.36 17.50
CA ILE A 340 -6.62 45.88 16.77
C ILE A 340 -6.84 47.36 16.40
N VAL A 341 -8.03 47.71 15.88
CA VAL A 341 -8.34 49.12 15.55
C VAL A 341 -8.33 49.99 16.80
N LEU A 342 -8.88 49.51 17.92
CA LEU A 342 -8.89 50.26 19.18
C LEU A 342 -7.46 50.46 19.73
N THR A 343 -6.61 49.45 19.67
CA THR A 343 -5.21 49.55 20.13
C THR A 343 -4.38 50.47 19.25
N VAL A 344 -4.53 50.41 17.92
CA VAL A 344 -3.86 51.33 16.99
C VAL A 344 -4.34 52.77 17.20
N THR A 345 -5.64 52.97 17.40
CA THR A 345 -6.20 54.31 17.66
C THR A 345 -5.68 54.86 18.99
N LEU A 346 -5.62 54.05 20.03
CA LEU A 346 -5.08 54.45 21.34
C LEU A 346 -3.58 54.80 21.26
N LEU A 347 -2.79 54.04 20.50
CA LEU A 347 -1.37 54.34 20.27
C LEU A 347 -1.16 55.65 19.50
N LEU A 348 -2.04 55.96 18.54
CA LEU A 348 -1.99 57.23 17.80
C LEU A 348 -2.41 58.43 18.66
N VAL A 349 -3.39 58.25 19.56
CA VAL A 349 -3.82 59.30 20.51
C VAL A 349 -2.72 59.58 21.54
N VAL A 350 -2.10 58.54 22.11
CA VAL A 350 -0.98 58.68 23.06
C VAL A 350 0.28 59.23 22.38
N GLY A 351 0.49 58.92 21.10
CA GLY A 351 1.60 59.46 20.30
C GLY A 351 1.44 60.94 19.92
N HIS A 352 0.23 61.50 19.98
CA HIS A 352 -0.02 62.90 19.60
C HIS A 352 0.24 63.90 20.74
N ASP A 353 0.21 63.45 22.01
CA ASP A 353 0.45 64.31 23.18
C ASP A 353 1.94 64.61 23.48
N SER A 354 2.88 64.10 22.66
CA SER A 354 4.32 64.24 22.91
C SER A 354 5.05 65.30 22.07
N GLN A 355 4.34 66.22 21.41
CA GLN A 355 4.98 67.37 20.77
C GLN A 355 4.26 68.68 21.07
N GLU A 356 4.65 69.36 22.16
CA GLU A 356 4.68 70.82 22.21
C GLU A 356 5.55 71.33 23.38
N ALA A 357 6.78 71.75 23.08
CA ALA A 357 7.49 72.80 23.83
C ALA A 357 8.63 73.37 22.96
N PRO A 358 8.63 74.68 22.64
CA PRO A 358 9.69 75.30 21.84
C PRO A 358 10.90 75.70 22.70
N PRO A 359 12.10 75.89 22.11
CA PRO A 359 13.30 76.23 22.86
C PRO A 359 13.34 77.73 23.19
N THR A 360 13.45 78.09 24.47
CA THR A 360 13.81 79.44 24.88
C THR A 360 15.33 79.60 24.89
N THR A 361 15.84 80.38 23.95
CA THR A 361 17.16 81.01 24.00
C THR A 361 17.23 82.02 25.16
N ASN A 362 18.28 82.00 25.98
CA ASN A 362 18.68 83.18 26.74
C ASN A 362 20.20 83.23 26.96
N THR A 363 20.77 84.28 26.38
CA THR A 363 22.09 84.86 26.62
C THR A 363 22.06 85.75 27.87
N SER A 364 23.03 85.65 28.77
CA SER A 364 23.59 86.82 29.50
C SER A 364 24.82 86.46 30.35
N SER A 365 25.96 87.01 29.92
CA SER A 365 26.98 87.76 30.70
C SER A 365 27.26 87.44 32.18
N SER A 366 28.54 87.17 32.47
CA SER A 366 29.24 87.35 33.75
C SER A 366 29.16 88.80 34.30
N PRO A 367 29.45 89.05 35.60
CA PRO A 367 30.84 89.33 35.98
C PRO A 367 31.31 88.82 37.37
N ASN A 368 32.60 88.47 37.41
CA ASN A 368 33.64 88.73 38.42
C ASN A 368 33.25 89.18 39.85
N THR A 369 33.71 88.51 40.92
CA THR A 369 34.75 88.99 41.89
C THR A 369 34.87 88.14 43.18
N THR A 370 36.09 87.63 43.41
CA THR A 370 36.91 87.53 44.64
C THR A 370 36.31 87.46 46.06
N GLY A 371 36.88 86.55 46.87
CA GLY A 371 37.30 86.87 48.25
C GLY A 371 37.38 85.67 49.21
N GLY A 372 38.58 85.33 49.70
CA GLY A 372 38.79 84.48 50.89
C GLY A 372 39.92 83.48 50.75
#